data_AF-A0A954GQN3-F1
#
_entry.id   AF-A0A954GQN3-F1
#
_cell.length_a   1.000
_cell.length_b   1.000
_cell.length_c   1.000
_cell.angle_alpha   90.00
_cell.angle_beta   90.00
_cell.angle_gamma   90.00
#
_symmetry.space_group_name_H-M   'P 1'
#
loop_
_entity.id
_entity.type
_entity.pdbx_description
1 polymer ?
#
loop_
_entity_poly.entity_id
_entity_poly.type
_entity_poly.pdbx_seq_one_letter_code
_entity_poly.pdbx_strand_id
1 'polypeptide(L)'
;MNSIRRDTLLATYRDGLLNDILPFWIRHSVDREYGGFMTAVDRNGTVVDSDKGVWQQGRFTWLLGELFNQVEPREEWLELALMGARFLDEHCFDPAD
;
A
#
# COMPACT_ATOMS: atom_id res chain seq x y z
N MET A 1 4.87 -28.64 17.56
CA MET A 1 4.97 -27.16 17.48
C MET A 1 4.06 -26.59 18.57
N ASN A 2 4.53 -25.66 19.42
CA ASN A 2 3.74 -25.12 20.54
C ASN A 2 2.60 -24.24 19.99
N SER A 3 1.33 -24.65 20.16
CA SER A 3 0.16 -23.94 19.60
C SER A 3 0.09 -22.50 20.10
N ILE A 4 0.33 -22.27 21.39
CA ILE A 4 0.28 -20.94 22.00
C ILE A 4 1.27 -20.01 21.27
N ARG A 5 2.51 -20.46 21.07
CA ARG A 5 3.52 -19.66 20.37
C ARG A 5 3.11 -19.36 18.92
N ARG A 6 2.54 -20.32 18.21
CA ARG A 6 2.06 -20.12 16.84
C ARG A 6 0.94 -19.08 16.81
N ASP A 7 -0.03 -19.21 17.70
CA ASP A 7 -1.21 -18.35 17.72
C ASP A 7 -0.81 -16.91 18.14
N THR A 8 0.16 -16.76 19.04
CA THR A 8 0.79 -15.46 19.35
C THR A 8 1.44 -14.83 18.11
N LEU A 9 2.26 -15.59 17.36
CA LEU A 9 2.92 -15.05 16.17
C LEU A 9 1.92 -14.66 15.08
N LEU A 10 0.87 -15.46 14.87
CA LEU A 10 -0.21 -15.14 13.93
C LEU A 10 -0.87 -13.80 14.28
N ALA A 11 -1.19 -13.59 15.57
CA ALA A 11 -1.76 -12.33 16.02
C ALA A 11 -0.77 -11.16 15.83
N THR A 12 0.50 -11.32 16.23
CA THR A 12 1.52 -10.29 16.09
C THR A 12 1.66 -9.80 14.64
N TYR A 13 1.77 -10.71 13.66
CA TYR A 13 1.96 -10.31 12.27
C TYR A 13 0.67 -9.82 11.61
N ARG A 14 -0.47 -10.46 11.88
CA ARG A 14 -1.77 -10.01 11.35
C ARG A 14 -2.12 -8.62 11.86
N ASP A 15 -2.04 -8.42 13.17
CA ASP A 15 -2.46 -7.16 13.79
C ASP A 15 -1.41 -6.07 13.53
N GLY A 16 -0.12 -6.41 13.47
CA GLY A 16 0.93 -5.48 13.04
C GLY A 16 0.73 -5.01 11.60
N LEU A 17 0.32 -5.89 10.68
CA LEU A 17 -0.04 -5.48 9.33
C LEU A 17 -1.30 -4.61 9.31
N LEU A 18 -2.42 -5.14 9.83
CA LEU A 18 -3.74 -4.56 9.60
C LEU A 18 -4.06 -3.34 10.48
N ASN A 19 -3.46 -3.26 11.67
CA ASN A 19 -3.80 -2.23 12.66
C ASN A 19 -2.69 -1.18 12.88
N ASP A 20 -1.50 -1.39 12.31
CA ASP A 20 -0.36 -0.48 12.46
C ASP A 20 0.22 -0.06 11.10
N ILE A 21 0.82 -1.01 10.37
CA ILE A 21 1.54 -0.69 9.12
C ILE A 21 0.59 -0.19 8.02
N LEU A 22 -0.48 -0.91 7.71
CA LEU A 22 -1.39 -0.51 6.64
C LEU A 22 -2.07 0.84 6.89
N PRO A 23 -2.62 1.11 8.10
CA PRO A 23 -3.20 2.40 8.43
C PRO A 23 -2.21 3.57 8.32
N PHE A 24 -0.93 3.37 8.66
CA PHE A 24 0.10 4.40 8.46
C PHE A 24 0.24 4.75 6.98
N TRP A 25 0.48 3.75 6.13
CA TRP A 25 0.71 4.00 4.70
C TRP A 25 -0.54 4.56 4.02
N ILE A 26 -1.73 4.00 4.24
CA ILE A 26 -2.97 4.52 3.64
C ILE A 26 -3.22 6.00 4.02
N ARG A 27 -2.90 6.38 5.27
CA ARG A 27 -3.09 7.75 5.73
C ARG A 27 -2.08 8.73 5.15
N HIS A 28 -0.83 8.31 4.97
CA HIS A 28 0.30 9.23 4.71
C HIS A 28 0.87 9.14 3.30
N SER A 29 0.68 8.04 2.58
CA SER A 29 1.23 7.88 1.23
C SER A 29 0.26 8.21 0.13
N VAL A 30 -1.05 8.08 0.32
CA VAL A 30 -2.02 8.27 -0.77
C VAL A 30 -2.01 9.73 -1.24
N ASP A 31 -1.53 9.96 -2.45
CA ASP A 31 -1.60 11.26 -3.10
C ASP A 31 -2.94 11.40 -3.82
N ARG A 32 -3.86 12.12 -3.19
CA ARG A 32 -5.22 12.33 -3.73
C ARG A 32 -5.28 13.47 -4.75
N GLU A 33 -4.22 14.26 -4.90
CA GLU A 33 -4.17 15.37 -5.85
C GLU A 33 -3.67 14.89 -7.22
N TYR A 34 -2.58 14.11 -7.24
CA TYR A 34 -1.95 13.64 -8.49
C TYR A 34 -2.08 12.14 -8.72
N GLY A 35 -2.72 11.39 -7.81
CA GLY A 35 -2.76 9.94 -7.85
C GLY A 35 -1.42 9.30 -7.48
N GLY A 36 -1.44 7.98 -7.33
CA GLY A 36 -0.29 7.22 -6.85
C GLY A 36 0.02 7.44 -5.37
N PHE A 37 1.26 7.19 -4.97
CA PHE A 37 1.67 7.06 -3.58
C PHE A 37 3.03 7.71 -3.28
N MET A 38 3.09 8.51 -2.22
CA MET A 38 4.31 9.09 -1.66
C MET A 38 5.00 8.09 -0.73
N THR A 39 6.22 7.68 -1.07
CA THR A 39 6.97 6.71 -0.25
C THR A 39 8.10 7.31 0.55
N ALA A 40 8.57 8.50 0.17
CA ALA A 40 9.59 9.23 0.92
C ALA A 40 8.92 10.10 2.00
N VAL A 41 8.54 9.46 3.11
CA VAL A 41 7.92 10.10 4.26
C VAL A 41 8.80 9.97 5.51
N ASP A 42 8.77 10.97 6.38
CA ASP A 42 9.38 10.91 7.71
C ASP A 42 8.54 10.00 8.64
N ARG A 43 9.06 9.72 9.84
CA ARG A 43 8.44 8.84 10.84
C ARG A 43 7.02 9.25 11.24
N ASN A 44 6.70 10.54 11.15
CA ASN A 44 5.35 11.06 11.43
C ASN A 44 4.43 11.10 10.20
N GLY A 45 4.91 10.63 9.05
CA GLY A 45 4.19 10.62 7.79
C GLY A 45 4.26 11.91 6.98
N THR A 46 5.08 12.88 7.37
CA THR A 46 5.34 14.08 6.55
C THR A 46 6.11 13.71 5.30
N VAL A 47 5.64 14.12 4.12
CA VAL A 47 6.34 13.91 2.84
C VAL A 47 7.65 14.70 2.85
N VAL A 48 8.76 14.02 2.57
CA VAL A 48 10.12 14.57 2.48
C VAL A 48 10.53 14.77 1.03
N ASP A 49 10.06 13.91 0.13
CA ASP A 49 10.28 13.97 -1.31
C ASP A 49 8.99 13.53 -2.04
N SER A 50 8.63 14.24 -3.10
CA SER A 50 7.43 14.01 -3.90
C SER A 50 7.66 13.13 -5.14
N ASP A 51 8.91 12.75 -5.43
CA ASP A 51 9.21 11.86 -6.54
C ASP A 51 8.55 10.48 -6.35
N LYS A 52 7.90 10.00 -7.42
CA LYS A 52 7.14 8.74 -7.43
C LYS A 52 7.88 7.67 -8.20
N GLY A 53 8.68 6.88 -7.48
CA GLY A 53 9.35 5.72 -8.08
C GLY A 53 8.36 4.64 -8.51
N VAL A 54 8.43 4.24 -9.80
CA VAL A 54 7.49 3.30 -10.44
C VAL A 54 7.39 1.97 -9.69
N TRP A 55 8.53 1.45 -9.20
CA TRP A 55 8.53 0.16 -8.49
C TRP A 55 7.68 0.21 -7.22
N GLN A 56 7.73 1.31 -6.48
CA GLN A 56 6.94 1.49 -5.27
C GLN A 56 5.46 1.61 -5.61
N GLN A 57 5.10 2.33 -6.68
CA GLN A 57 3.72 2.45 -7.15
C GLN A 57 3.13 1.07 -7.46
N GLY A 58 3.84 0.25 -8.23
CA GLY A 58 3.44 -1.11 -8.57
C GLY A 58 3.27 -2.00 -7.35
N ARG A 59 4.23 -1.98 -6.42
CA ARG A 59 4.19 -2.82 -5.22
C ARG A 59 3.05 -2.49 -4.28
N PHE A 60 2.76 -1.20 -4.05
CA PHE A 60 1.68 -0.83 -3.14
C PHE A 60 0.31 -1.07 -3.79
N THR A 61 0.18 -0.82 -5.09
CA THR A 61 -0.99 -1.22 -5.90
C THR A 61 -1.26 -2.71 -5.77
N TRP A 62 -0.24 -3.55 -6.01
CA TRP A 62 -0.36 -5.00 -5.88
C TRP A 62 -0.76 -5.42 -4.47
N LEU A 63 -0.13 -4.85 -3.42
CA LEU A 63 -0.43 -5.19 -2.03
C LEU A 63 -1.91 -4.93 -1.71
N LEU A 64 -2.44 -3.77 -2.10
CA LEU A 64 -3.83 -3.42 -1.84
C LEU A 64 -4.81 -4.36 -2.57
N GLY A 65 -4.52 -4.72 -3.82
CA GLY A 65 -5.30 -5.71 -4.56
C GLY A 65 -5.23 -7.11 -3.93
N GLU A 66 -4.06 -7.53 -3.47
CA GLU A 66 -3.87 -8.82 -2.80
C GLU A 66 -4.64 -8.88 -1.47
N LEU A 67 -4.61 -7.79 -0.68
CA LEU A 67 -5.38 -7.68 0.55
C LEU A 67 -6.88 -7.76 0.29
N PHE A 68 -7.38 -7.07 -0.74
CA PHE A 68 -8.78 -7.14 -1.15
C PHE A 68 -9.19 -8.58 -1.52
N ASN A 69 -8.35 -9.27 -2.30
CA ASN A 69 -8.67 -10.59 -2.83
C ASN A 69 -8.52 -11.72 -1.80
N GLN A 70 -7.52 -11.65 -0.92
CA GLN A 70 -7.11 -12.78 -0.06
C GLN A 70 -7.38 -12.57 1.42
N VAL A 71 -7.52 -11.33 1.89
CA VAL A 71 -7.71 -11.03 3.33
C VAL A 71 -9.14 -10.63 3.61
N GLU A 72 -9.62 -9.55 2.99
CA GLU A 72 -10.98 -9.04 3.20
C GLU A 72 -11.35 -8.10 2.05
N PRO A 73 -12.58 -8.19 1.49
CA PRO A 73 -13.00 -7.34 0.38
C PRO A 73 -13.39 -5.93 0.87
N ARG A 74 -12.43 -5.17 1.43
CA ARG A 74 -12.64 -3.78 1.85
C ARG A 74 -12.60 -2.84 0.65
N GLU A 75 -13.68 -2.10 0.45
CA GLU A 75 -13.82 -1.18 -0.69
C GLU A 75 -12.67 -0.17 -0.79
N GLU A 76 -12.22 0.39 0.34
CA GLU A 76 -11.05 1.30 0.40
C GLU A 76 -9.79 0.68 -0.24
N TRP A 77 -9.53 -0.61 -0.02
CA TRP A 77 -8.36 -1.27 -0.60
C TRP A 77 -8.48 -1.41 -2.12
N LEU A 78 -9.68 -1.76 -2.60
CA LEU A 78 -9.94 -1.86 -4.03
C LEU A 78 -9.83 -0.48 -4.70
N GLU A 79 -10.42 0.56 -4.12
CA GLU A 79 -10.37 1.91 -4.66
C GLU A 79 -8.93 2.43 -4.79
N LEU A 80 -8.11 2.22 -3.77
CA LEU A 80 -6.71 2.63 -3.77
C LEU A 80 -5.87 1.78 -4.73
N ALA A 81 -6.13 0.48 -4.84
CA ALA A 81 -5.49 -0.38 -5.83
C ALA A 81 -5.81 0.09 -7.26
N LEU A 82 -7.08 0.41 -7.55
CA LEU A 82 -7.49 0.91 -8.85
C LEU A 82 -6.91 2.31 -9.13
N MET A 83 -6.77 3.16 -8.12
CA MET A 83 -6.08 4.45 -8.25
C MET A 83 -4.62 4.27 -8.64
N GLY A 84 -3.90 3.36 -7.94
CA GLY A 84 -2.51 3.06 -8.26
C GLY A 84 -2.34 2.44 -9.65
N ALA A 85 -3.24 1.55 -10.05
CA ALA A 85 -3.24 0.96 -11.40
C ALA A 85 -3.43 2.01 -12.49
N ARG A 86 -4.38 2.94 -12.33
CA ARG A 86 -4.56 4.06 -13.26
C ARG A 86 -3.32 4.94 -13.35
N PHE A 87 -2.71 5.29 -12.20
CA PHE A 87 -1.47 6.07 -12.18
C PHE A 87 -0.34 5.39 -12.98
N LEU A 88 -0.20 4.07 -12.85
CA LEU A 88 0.79 3.29 -13.61
C LEU A 88 0.49 3.33 -15.12
N ASP A 89 -0.75 3.07 -15.53
CA ASP A 89 -1.15 3.09 -16.95
C ASP A 89 -0.96 4.47 -17.58
N GLU A 90 -1.23 5.54 -16.83
CA GLU A 90 -1.17 6.92 -17.35
C GLU A 90 0.25 7.50 -17.39
N HIS A 91 1.16 7.04 -16.52
CA HIS A 91 2.45 7.74 -16.28
C HIS A 91 3.69 6.86 -16.30
N CYS A 92 3.58 5.53 -16.25
CA CYS A 92 4.72 4.64 -16.04
C CYS A 92 5.11 3.83 -17.28
N PHE A 93 4.57 4.19 -18.45
CA PHE A 93 4.96 3.65 -19.74
C PHE A 93 5.53 4.76 -20.60
N ASP A 94 6.65 4.50 -21.27
CA ASP A 94 7.11 5.36 -22.36
C ASP A 94 6.19 5.14 -23.57
N PRO A 95 5.55 6.18 -24.14
CA PRO A 95 4.75 6.04 -25.35
C PRO A 95 5.52 5.49 -26.56
N ALA A 96 6.86 5.49 -26.51
CA ALA A 96 7.73 5.00 -27.56
C ALA A 96 8.23 3.54 -27.39
N ASP A 97 7.96 2.90 -26.24
CA ASP A 97 8.18 1.46 -26.04
C ASP A 97 7.13 0.61 -26.78
#